data_AF-A0A167C4G9-F1
#
_entry.id   AF-A0A167C4G9-F1
#
_cell.length_a   1.000
_cell.length_b   1.000
_cell.length_c   1.000
_cell.angle_alpha   90.00
_cell.angle_beta   90.00
_cell.angle_gamma   90.00
#
_symmetry.space_group_name_H-M   'P 1'
#
loop_
_entity.id
_entity.type
_entity.pdbx_description
1 polymer ?
#
loop_
_entity_poly.entity_id
_entity_poly.type
_entity_poly.pdbx_seq_one_letter_code
_entity_poly.pdbx_strand_id
1 'polypeptide(L)'
;MHPGSTLGSDKPSAIKQIGDSINEMHGKTEFVKIVLENMTGQDRIVGSNIADLRDIITYVKNKERVGVCIDTCHSFCAGYDLRTENTFNKFWDLFDKTVGYKYLSGIHLNDSKFPFDSKRDVHYNIGLGFLGLEAFRLIMNKEELQNIPLILETPIEHEDGKTPDDDPRADEIALLRWLVGKEKDDKEVLDKSIQLQKLGAKVREKNLLVVDKKKPISSKKPVKNDGTITFAKAKKVKTEVQERNLENQETALESELELKDEQATIVKAEAKDGPDPEVDQTDVAAIGAASVPELSVDDNKLTSRKRATRVSTSTRKTKVRKPSA
;
A
#
# COMPACT_ATOMS: atom_id res chain seq x y z
N MET A 1 5.69 -12.24 9.47
CA MET A 1 6.93 -13.06 9.42
C MET A 1 7.52 -12.94 8.04
N HIS A 2 8.80 -12.59 7.95
CA HIS A 2 9.54 -12.57 6.70
C HIS A 2 9.73 -14.00 6.18
N PRO A 3 9.42 -14.33 4.91
CA PRO A 3 9.50 -15.69 4.37
C PRO A 3 10.91 -16.30 4.43
N GLY A 4 11.94 -15.50 4.16
CA GLY A 4 13.33 -15.91 4.29
C GLY A 4 14.20 -15.59 3.06
N SER A 5 15.35 -16.26 2.98
CA SER A 5 16.35 -16.10 1.92
C SER A 5 16.75 -17.48 1.40
N THR A 6 17.03 -17.58 0.10
CA THR A 6 17.52 -18.82 -0.52
C THR A 6 18.93 -19.19 -0.06
N LEU A 7 19.68 -18.24 0.51
CA LEU A 7 21.09 -18.42 0.89
C LEU A 7 21.99 -18.98 -0.24
N GLY A 8 21.55 -18.87 -1.50
CA GLY A 8 22.24 -19.41 -2.67
C GLY A 8 21.63 -20.67 -3.28
N SER A 9 20.59 -21.26 -2.69
CA SER A 9 19.78 -22.30 -3.34
C SER A 9 18.92 -21.71 -4.46
N ASP A 10 18.30 -22.59 -5.27
CA ASP A 10 17.26 -22.16 -6.19
C ASP A 10 16.01 -21.70 -5.41
N LYS A 11 15.30 -20.73 -5.99
CA LYS A 11 14.15 -20.07 -5.36
C LYS A 11 12.94 -21.00 -5.21
N PRO A 12 12.58 -21.84 -6.21
CA PRO A 12 11.50 -22.83 -6.06
C PRO A 12 11.71 -23.80 -4.89
N SER A 13 12.91 -24.33 -4.71
CA SER A 13 13.23 -25.22 -3.57
C SER A 13 13.07 -24.51 -2.23
N ALA A 14 13.54 -23.26 -2.11
CA ALA A 14 13.38 -22.45 -0.90
C ALA A 14 11.90 -22.17 -0.59
N ILE A 15 11.10 -21.80 -1.60
CA ILE A 15 9.66 -21.60 -1.47
C ILE A 15 8.96 -22.86 -0.95
N LYS A 16 9.27 -24.02 -1.54
CA LYS A 16 8.72 -25.29 -1.09
C LYS A 16 9.10 -25.60 0.36
N GLN A 17 10.36 -25.38 0.72
CA GLN A 17 10.86 -25.60 2.07
C GLN A 17 10.13 -24.73 3.10
N ILE A 18 9.83 -23.47 2.78
CA ILE A 18 9.06 -22.58 3.65
C ILE A 18 7.64 -23.14 3.85
N GLY A 19 6.97 -23.55 2.77
CA GLY A 19 5.63 -24.16 2.86
C GLY A 19 5.61 -25.45 3.69
N ASP A 20 6.60 -26.32 3.51
CA ASP A 20 6.74 -27.55 4.31
C ASP A 20 6.98 -27.23 5.80
N SER A 21 7.79 -26.22 6.10
CA SER A 21 8.06 -25.76 7.48
C SER A 21 6.80 -25.21 8.14
N ILE A 22 5.97 -24.46 7.41
CA ILE A 22 4.67 -23.97 7.88
C ILE A 22 3.75 -25.15 8.23
N ASN A 23 3.71 -26.18 7.38
CA ASN A 23 2.92 -27.39 7.64
C ASN A 23 3.39 -28.12 8.91
N GLU A 24 4.70 -28.21 9.13
CA GLU A 24 5.25 -28.78 10.35
C GLU A 24 4.83 -27.97 11.59
N MET A 25 4.91 -26.64 11.53
CA MET A 25 4.50 -25.77 12.65
C MET A 25 2.99 -25.84 12.92
N HIS A 26 2.16 -25.94 11.88
CA HIS A 26 0.73 -26.19 12.03
C HIS A 26 0.44 -27.54 12.70
N GLY A 27 1.28 -28.56 12.51
CA GLY A 27 1.17 -29.83 13.23
C GLY A 27 1.51 -29.75 14.72
N LYS A 28 2.20 -28.68 15.16
CA LYS A 28 2.64 -28.47 16.54
C LYS A 28 1.83 -27.40 17.29
N THR A 29 0.84 -26.80 16.64
CA THR A 29 0.04 -25.69 17.18
C THR A 29 -1.40 -25.79 16.70
N GLU A 30 -2.38 -25.24 17.43
CA GLU A 30 -3.80 -25.44 17.07
C GLU A 30 -4.43 -24.21 16.40
N PHE A 31 -4.12 -22.99 16.87
CA PHE A 31 -4.86 -21.78 16.51
C PHE A 31 -4.03 -20.69 15.82
N VAL A 32 -2.71 -20.82 15.80
CA VAL A 32 -1.83 -19.76 15.27
C VAL A 32 -1.93 -19.70 13.75
N LYS A 33 -2.22 -18.50 13.21
CA LYS A 33 -2.17 -18.19 11.77
C LYS A 33 -0.78 -17.65 11.42
N ILE A 34 -0.08 -18.26 10.48
CA ILE A 34 1.20 -17.74 9.99
C ILE A 34 0.94 -16.69 8.92
N VAL A 35 1.41 -15.46 9.15
CA VAL A 35 1.24 -14.33 8.23
C VAL A 35 2.57 -14.02 7.56
N LEU A 36 2.64 -14.26 6.25
CA LEU A 36 3.80 -14.02 5.40
C LEU A 36 3.84 -12.56 4.98
N GLU A 37 4.94 -11.88 5.24
CA GLU A 37 5.10 -10.48 4.86
C GLU A 37 5.83 -10.39 3.52
N ASN A 38 5.42 -9.48 2.63
CA ASN A 38 6.24 -9.19 1.46
C ASN A 38 7.55 -8.54 1.91
N MET A 39 8.61 -8.74 1.13
CA MET A 39 9.95 -8.32 1.49
C MET A 39 10.47 -7.25 0.54
N THR A 40 11.42 -6.46 1.02
CA THR A 40 12.30 -5.74 0.10
C THR A 40 13.35 -6.69 -0.47
N GLY A 41 13.69 -6.61 -1.75
CA GLY A 41 15.05 -6.97 -2.17
C GLY A 41 15.27 -7.99 -3.29
N GLN A 42 16.52 -8.44 -3.30
CA GLN A 42 17.32 -8.99 -4.40
C GLN A 42 17.01 -10.47 -4.72
N ASP A 43 17.67 -11.02 -5.75
CA ASP A 43 17.46 -12.38 -6.28
C ASP A 43 17.34 -13.52 -5.24
N ARG A 44 18.00 -13.37 -4.08
CA ARG A 44 18.03 -14.38 -3.02
C ARG A 44 16.96 -14.21 -1.94
N ILE A 45 16.23 -13.09 -1.91
CA ILE A 45 15.15 -12.88 -0.93
C ILE A 45 13.85 -13.49 -1.47
N VAL A 46 13.13 -14.21 -0.62
CA VAL A 46 11.81 -14.76 -0.94
C VAL A 46 10.74 -13.81 -0.40
N GLY A 47 9.77 -13.47 -1.24
CA GLY A 47 8.68 -12.56 -0.89
C GLY A 47 8.84 -11.14 -1.43
N SER A 48 9.92 -10.84 -2.18
CA SER A 48 10.05 -9.56 -2.89
C SER A 48 9.23 -9.49 -4.17
N ASN A 49 8.88 -10.64 -4.74
CA ASN A 49 7.81 -10.76 -5.74
C ASN A 49 6.57 -11.32 -5.04
N ILE A 50 5.41 -10.67 -5.21
CA ILE A 50 4.13 -11.14 -4.65
C ILE A 50 3.81 -12.60 -5.05
N ALA A 51 4.25 -13.04 -6.24
CA ALA A 51 4.08 -14.41 -6.69
C ALA A 51 4.76 -15.44 -5.76
N ASP A 52 5.86 -15.07 -5.11
CA ASP A 52 6.53 -15.95 -4.13
C ASP A 52 5.59 -16.29 -2.97
N LEU A 53 4.79 -15.31 -2.50
CA LEU A 53 3.84 -15.50 -1.40
C LEU A 53 2.73 -16.46 -1.79
N ARG A 54 2.18 -16.30 -3.01
CA ARG A 54 1.23 -17.25 -3.60
C ARG A 54 1.84 -18.64 -3.63
N ASP A 55 3.07 -18.77 -4.13
CA ASP A 55 3.72 -20.05 -4.32
C ASP A 55 3.98 -20.76 -2.99
N ILE A 56 4.41 -20.04 -1.95
CA ILE A 56 4.50 -20.59 -0.58
C ILE A 56 3.13 -21.10 -0.13
N ILE A 57 2.08 -20.28 -0.29
CA ILE A 57 0.72 -20.64 0.10
C ILE A 57 0.30 -21.94 -0.61
N THR A 58 0.64 -22.16 -1.89
CA THR A 58 0.27 -23.40 -2.59
C THR A 58 0.74 -24.68 -1.90
N TYR A 59 1.91 -24.64 -1.23
CA TYR A 59 2.46 -25.77 -0.48
C TYR A 59 1.88 -25.91 0.94
N VAL A 60 1.18 -24.89 1.46
CA VAL A 60 0.52 -24.96 2.78
C VAL A 60 -0.77 -25.76 2.70
N LYS A 61 -0.89 -26.80 3.56
CA LYS A 61 -2.05 -27.70 3.61
C LYS A 61 -3.28 -27.03 4.21
N ASN A 62 -3.15 -26.43 5.40
CA ASN A 62 -4.25 -25.71 6.05
C ASN A 62 -4.23 -24.23 5.61
N LYS A 63 -4.99 -23.92 4.57
CA LYS A 63 -5.07 -22.58 3.96
C LYS A 63 -5.74 -21.53 4.86
N GLU A 64 -6.56 -21.94 5.83
CA GLU A 64 -7.21 -21.01 6.77
C GLU A 64 -6.21 -20.43 7.78
N ARG A 65 -5.12 -21.17 8.04
CA ARG A 65 -4.06 -20.80 8.98
C ARG A 65 -2.83 -20.17 8.33
N VAL A 66 -2.94 -19.71 7.08
CA VAL A 66 -1.93 -18.87 6.44
C VAL A 66 -2.55 -17.57 5.93
N GLY A 67 -1.78 -16.49 6.00
CA GLY A 67 -2.17 -15.19 5.48
C GLY A 67 -0.98 -14.40 4.97
N VAL A 68 -1.25 -13.19 4.49
CA VAL A 68 -0.25 -12.25 4.00
C VAL A 68 -0.38 -10.91 4.72
N CYS A 69 0.76 -10.31 5.07
CA CYS A 69 0.89 -8.92 5.47
C CYS A 69 1.54 -8.15 4.32
N ILE A 70 0.97 -7.01 3.95
CA ILE A 70 1.60 -6.10 2.99
C ILE A 70 2.26 -4.95 3.76
N ASP A 71 3.58 -4.85 3.64
CA ASP A 71 4.35 -3.69 4.05
C ASP A 71 4.50 -2.71 2.87
N THR A 72 4.12 -1.46 3.10
CA THR A 72 4.15 -0.40 2.08
C THR A 72 5.55 0.06 1.70
N CYS A 73 6.49 0.13 2.66
CA CYS A 73 7.89 0.45 2.39
C CYS A 73 8.54 -0.67 1.58
N HIS A 74 8.29 -1.93 1.95
CA HIS A 74 8.80 -3.08 1.23
C HIS A 74 8.27 -3.13 -0.20
N SER A 75 6.96 -2.92 -0.38
CA SER A 75 6.34 -2.89 -1.70
C SER A 75 6.99 -1.82 -2.59
N PHE A 76 7.10 -0.61 -2.06
CA PHE A 76 7.71 0.53 -2.75
C PHE A 76 9.18 0.29 -3.12
N CYS A 77 9.97 -0.22 -2.17
CA CYS A 77 11.38 -0.50 -2.40
C CYS A 77 11.61 -1.77 -3.23
N ALA A 78 10.62 -2.66 -3.36
CA ALA A 78 10.65 -3.82 -4.24
C ALA A 78 10.26 -3.51 -5.69
N GLY A 79 9.75 -2.31 -5.97
CA GLY A 79 9.38 -1.88 -7.32
C GLY A 79 7.86 -1.88 -7.58
N TYR A 80 7.04 -1.93 -6.54
CA TYR A 80 5.60 -1.72 -6.63
C TYR A 80 5.24 -0.30 -6.21
N ASP A 81 4.87 0.54 -7.16
CA ASP A 81 4.58 1.95 -6.88
C ASP A 81 3.16 2.10 -6.30
N LEU A 82 3.05 2.87 -5.22
CA LEU A 82 1.79 3.14 -4.51
C LEU A 82 1.49 4.64 -4.40
N ARG A 83 2.31 5.50 -5.04
CA ARG A 83 2.30 6.95 -4.83
C ARG A 83 1.11 7.67 -5.47
N THR A 84 0.44 7.04 -6.44
CA THR A 84 -0.72 7.62 -7.12
C THR A 84 -1.87 6.62 -7.11
N GLU A 85 -3.10 7.11 -7.24
CA GLU A 85 -4.30 6.27 -7.29
C GLU A 85 -4.20 5.18 -8.37
N ASN A 86 -3.67 5.52 -9.55
CA ASN A 86 -3.48 4.57 -10.65
C ASN A 86 -2.47 3.47 -10.30
N THR A 87 -1.30 3.81 -9.75
CA THR A 87 -0.27 2.81 -9.42
C THR A 87 -0.67 1.97 -8.21
N PHE A 88 -1.33 2.59 -7.23
CA PHE A 88 -1.93 1.94 -6.09
C PHE A 88 -2.98 0.89 -6.48
N ASN A 89 -3.93 1.26 -7.35
CA ASN A 89 -4.95 0.32 -7.84
C ASN A 89 -4.31 -0.83 -8.62
N LYS A 90 -3.35 -0.55 -9.50
CA LYS A 90 -2.60 -1.60 -10.23
C LYS A 90 -1.91 -2.60 -9.29
N PHE A 91 -1.32 -2.13 -8.20
CA PHE A 91 -0.70 -3.02 -7.21
C PHE A 91 -1.73 -3.92 -6.54
N TRP A 92 -2.84 -3.34 -6.09
CA TRP A 92 -3.87 -4.09 -5.38
C TRP A 92 -4.64 -5.06 -6.28
N ASP A 93 -4.87 -4.70 -7.55
CA ASP A 93 -5.41 -5.61 -8.58
C ASP A 93 -4.45 -6.79 -8.84
N LEU A 94 -3.15 -6.51 -8.92
CA LEU A 94 -2.13 -7.55 -9.05
C LEU A 94 -2.12 -8.46 -7.81
N PHE A 95 -2.21 -7.88 -6.61
CA PHE A 95 -2.25 -8.62 -5.36
C PHE A 95 -3.48 -9.54 -5.31
N ASP A 96 -4.67 -9.04 -5.63
CA ASP A 96 -5.88 -9.85 -5.60
C ASP A 96 -5.86 -10.96 -6.65
N LYS A 97 -5.42 -10.65 -7.87
CA LYS A 97 -5.27 -11.64 -8.94
C LYS A 97 -4.26 -12.74 -8.61
N THR A 98 -3.19 -12.40 -7.89
CA THR A 98 -2.05 -13.31 -7.65
C THR A 98 -2.21 -14.10 -6.36
N VAL A 99 -2.54 -13.42 -5.26
CA VAL A 99 -2.66 -13.98 -3.91
C VAL A 99 -4.13 -14.03 -3.52
N GLY A 100 -4.84 -12.92 -3.64
CA GLY A 100 -6.25 -12.76 -3.26
C GLY A 100 -6.43 -12.09 -1.91
N TYR A 101 -7.37 -11.14 -1.82
CA TYR A 101 -7.72 -10.44 -0.57
C TYR A 101 -8.09 -11.39 0.57
N LYS A 102 -8.60 -12.58 0.26
CA LYS A 102 -8.91 -13.62 1.25
C LYS A 102 -7.72 -14.04 2.14
N TYR A 103 -6.48 -13.84 1.69
CA TYR A 103 -5.29 -14.10 2.51
C TYR A 103 -4.76 -12.85 3.21
N LEU A 104 -5.17 -11.65 2.80
CA LEU A 104 -4.72 -10.42 3.44
C LEU A 104 -5.15 -10.43 4.91
N SER A 105 -4.18 -10.30 5.80
CA SER A 105 -4.35 -10.44 7.24
C SER A 105 -3.78 -9.26 8.04
N GLY A 106 -3.07 -8.35 7.39
CA GLY A 106 -2.46 -7.18 7.99
C GLY A 106 -1.83 -6.28 6.94
N ILE A 107 -1.60 -5.01 7.30
CA ILE A 107 -0.78 -4.08 6.53
C ILE A 107 0.18 -3.40 7.50
N HIS A 108 1.46 -3.35 7.15
CA HIS A 108 2.42 -2.49 7.83
C HIS A 108 2.50 -1.16 7.06
N LEU A 109 2.22 -0.07 7.78
CA LEU A 109 2.19 1.29 7.24
C LEU A 109 3.53 1.96 7.51
N ASN A 110 4.41 1.90 6.52
CA ASN A 110 5.77 2.42 6.60
C ASN A 110 6.05 3.29 5.36
N ASP A 111 6.46 4.53 5.56
CA ASP A 111 7.06 5.33 4.48
C ASP A 111 8.51 4.85 4.27
N SER A 112 9.18 5.30 3.21
CA SER A 112 10.55 4.88 2.89
C SER A 112 11.55 6.03 2.92
N LYS A 113 12.69 5.83 3.59
CA LYS A 113 13.84 6.75 3.51
C LYS A 113 14.57 6.66 2.17
N PHE A 114 14.33 5.62 1.38
CA PHE A 114 15.01 5.37 0.12
C PHE A 114 14.06 5.49 -1.08
N PRO A 115 14.57 5.83 -2.27
CA PRO A 115 13.73 5.98 -3.45
C PRO A 115 13.07 4.67 -3.88
N PHE A 116 12.09 4.81 -4.77
CA PHE A 116 11.41 3.71 -5.44
C PHE A 116 12.41 2.70 -6.01
N ASP A 117 12.08 1.41 -5.87
CA ASP A 117 12.89 0.30 -6.39
C ASP A 117 14.34 0.24 -5.85
N SER A 118 14.63 0.91 -4.74
CA SER A 118 15.99 0.96 -4.17
C SER A 118 16.49 -0.38 -3.62
N LYS A 119 15.61 -1.35 -3.42
CA LYS A 119 15.88 -2.61 -2.71
C LYS A 119 16.42 -2.39 -1.29
N ARG A 120 16.05 -1.27 -0.63
CA ARG A 120 16.45 -0.94 0.74
C ARG A 120 15.26 -0.92 1.68
N ASP A 121 15.34 -1.78 2.68
CA ASP A 121 14.41 -1.83 3.78
C ASP A 121 14.86 -0.83 4.87
N VAL A 122 14.41 0.42 4.75
CA VAL A 122 14.65 1.46 5.76
C VAL A 122 13.43 2.36 5.85
N HIS A 123 12.64 2.12 6.89
CA HIS A 123 11.37 2.80 7.14
C HIS A 123 11.56 4.28 7.48
N TYR A 124 10.52 5.06 7.21
CA TYR A 124 10.39 6.44 7.65
C TYR A 124 8.97 6.75 8.13
N ASN A 125 8.84 7.86 8.84
CA ASN A 125 7.55 8.32 9.35
C ASN A 125 6.62 8.77 8.20
N ILE A 126 5.33 8.61 8.43
CA ILE A 126 4.24 8.79 7.46
C ILE A 126 4.33 10.17 6.78
N GLY A 127 4.46 10.15 5.45
CA GLY A 127 4.46 11.33 4.60
C GLY A 127 5.81 12.06 4.49
N LEU A 128 6.82 11.70 5.30
CA LEU A 128 8.15 12.31 5.24
C LEU A 128 9.06 11.68 4.18
N GLY A 129 8.77 10.44 3.76
CA GLY A 129 9.63 9.67 2.88
C GLY A 129 9.29 9.81 1.40
N PHE A 130 9.87 8.89 0.61
CA PHE A 130 9.70 8.85 -0.84
C PHE A 130 8.35 8.28 -1.27
N LEU A 131 7.64 7.59 -0.38
CA LEU A 131 6.28 7.12 -0.65
C LEU A 131 5.28 8.27 -0.53
N GLY A 132 5.46 9.13 0.49
CA GLY A 132 4.64 10.31 0.67
C GLY A 132 3.24 10.03 1.21
N LEU A 133 2.47 11.10 1.44
CA LEU A 133 1.21 11.02 2.18
C LEU A 133 0.08 10.34 1.41
N GLU A 134 0.09 10.44 0.08
CA GLU A 134 -1.02 9.98 -0.77
C GLU A 134 -1.27 8.47 -0.67
N ALA A 135 -0.21 7.66 -0.63
CA ALA A 135 -0.34 6.20 -0.47
C ALA A 135 -1.15 5.85 0.81
N PHE A 136 -0.92 6.59 1.90
CA PHE A 136 -1.63 6.38 3.15
C PHE A 136 -3.06 6.89 3.09
N ARG A 137 -3.33 8.01 2.42
CA ARG A 137 -4.71 8.46 2.16
C ARG A 137 -5.50 7.39 1.40
N LEU A 138 -4.91 6.81 0.36
CA LEU A 138 -5.53 5.76 -0.44
C LEU A 138 -5.80 4.50 0.40
N ILE A 139 -4.87 4.07 1.24
CA ILE A 139 -5.07 2.91 2.14
C ILE A 139 -6.21 3.17 3.12
N MET A 140 -6.23 4.34 3.76
CA MET A 140 -7.22 4.68 4.78
C MET A 140 -8.65 4.80 4.22
N ASN A 141 -8.81 4.89 2.89
CA ASN A 141 -10.09 5.08 2.21
C ASN A 141 -10.48 3.92 1.27
N LYS A 142 -9.69 2.83 1.22
CA LYS A 142 -10.01 1.67 0.39
C LYS A 142 -10.91 0.68 1.13
N GLU A 143 -12.06 0.37 0.55
CA GLU A 143 -13.08 -0.51 1.16
C GLU A 143 -12.54 -1.92 1.46
N GLU A 144 -11.79 -2.50 0.53
CA GLU A 144 -11.25 -3.87 0.64
C GLU A 144 -10.16 -4.00 1.72
N LEU A 145 -9.63 -2.87 2.22
CA LEU A 145 -8.62 -2.86 3.28
C LEU A 145 -9.22 -2.59 4.67
N GLN A 146 -10.54 -2.42 4.77
CA GLN A 146 -11.22 -2.25 6.05
C GLN A 146 -11.24 -3.55 6.87
N ASN A 147 -11.37 -3.42 8.19
CA ASN A 147 -11.41 -4.54 9.15
C ASN A 147 -10.14 -5.40 9.19
N ILE A 148 -9.02 -4.85 8.72
CA ILE A 148 -7.70 -5.48 8.76
C ILE A 148 -6.79 -4.67 9.69
N PRO A 149 -5.93 -5.32 10.51
CA PRO A 149 -4.96 -4.60 11.32
C PRO A 149 -3.99 -3.77 10.46
N LEU A 150 -3.91 -2.47 10.74
CA LEU A 150 -2.93 -1.55 10.17
C LEU A 150 -1.90 -1.21 11.26
N ILE A 151 -0.63 -1.53 11.03
CA ILE A 151 0.43 -1.49 12.06
C ILE A 151 1.54 -0.54 11.63
N LEU A 152 1.95 0.37 12.50
CA LEU A 152 3.11 1.25 12.29
C LEU A 152 4.39 0.59 12.80
N GLU A 153 5.42 0.55 11.96
CA GLU A 153 6.79 0.15 12.31
C GLU A 153 7.78 1.29 11.98
N THR A 154 7.28 2.52 12.06
CA THR A 154 8.02 3.75 11.80
C THR A 154 9.04 4.02 12.91
N PRO A 155 10.17 4.70 12.59
CA PRO A 155 11.21 4.96 13.57
C PRO A 155 10.74 5.91 14.67
N ILE A 156 11.17 5.63 15.92
CA ILE A 156 10.90 6.45 17.11
C ILE A 156 11.96 7.55 17.28
N GLU A 157 13.21 7.24 16.94
CA GLU A 157 14.33 8.17 17.10
C GLU A 157 14.25 9.31 16.08
N HIS A 158 14.39 10.54 16.56
CA HIS A 158 14.57 11.69 15.69
C HIS A 158 15.93 11.63 14.97
N GLU A 159 16.03 12.34 13.83
CA GLU A 159 17.27 12.42 13.05
C GLU A 159 18.45 13.06 13.82
N ASP A 160 18.20 13.75 14.94
CA ASP A 160 19.23 14.26 15.85
C ASP A 160 19.69 13.23 16.89
N GLY A 161 19.20 11.98 16.79
CA GLY A 161 19.54 10.87 17.67
C GLY A 161 18.85 10.91 19.03
N LYS A 162 17.89 11.82 19.23
CA LYS A 162 17.12 11.89 20.48
C LYS A 162 15.87 11.05 20.37
N THR A 163 15.61 10.30 21.43
CA THR A 163 14.32 9.67 21.66
C THR A 163 13.39 10.71 22.28
N PRO A 164 12.23 11.01 21.67
CA PRO A 164 11.23 11.85 22.32
C PRO A 164 10.70 11.21 23.60
N ASP A 165 10.21 12.04 24.52
CA ASP A 165 9.61 11.57 25.78
C ASP A 165 8.31 10.76 25.53
N ASP A 166 7.59 11.09 24.45
CA ASP A 166 6.40 10.40 23.98
C ASP A 166 6.67 9.66 22.66
N ASP A 167 5.94 8.56 22.42
CA ASP A 167 6.06 7.79 21.18
C ASP A 167 5.49 8.59 19.98
N PRO A 168 6.31 8.92 18.97
CA PRO A 168 5.88 9.76 17.84
C PRO A 168 4.80 9.09 16.99
N ARG A 169 4.61 7.77 17.13
CA ARG A 169 3.55 7.04 16.41
C ARG A 169 2.15 7.46 16.85
N ALA A 170 1.99 8.09 18.03
CA ALA A 170 0.71 8.66 18.44
C ALA A 170 0.23 9.75 17.46
N ASP A 171 1.13 10.63 17.02
CA ASP A 171 0.84 11.67 16.04
C ASP A 171 0.61 11.08 14.64
N GLU A 172 1.32 10.02 14.29
CA GLU A 172 1.12 9.31 13.01
C GLU A 172 -0.24 8.61 12.98
N ILE A 173 -0.69 7.99 14.07
CA ILE A 173 -2.04 7.43 14.19
C ILE A 173 -3.09 8.54 14.07
N ALA A 174 -2.87 9.70 14.70
CA ALA A 174 -3.78 10.83 14.58
C ALA A 174 -3.86 11.34 13.13
N LEU A 175 -2.72 11.44 12.44
CA LEU A 175 -2.64 11.78 11.02
C LEU A 175 -3.40 10.79 10.15
N LEU A 176 -3.18 9.48 10.33
CA LEU A 176 -3.87 8.43 9.57
C LEU A 176 -5.39 8.48 9.78
N ARG A 177 -5.86 8.69 11.01
CA ARG A 177 -7.30 8.85 11.30
C ARG A 177 -7.88 10.09 10.64
N TRP A 178 -7.12 11.17 10.59
CA TRP A 178 -7.53 12.41 9.93
C TRP A 178 -7.68 12.26 8.40
N LEU A 179 -6.96 11.32 7.77
CA LEU A 179 -7.08 11.03 6.33
C LEU A 179 -8.37 10.30 5.94
N VAL A 180 -9.11 9.73 6.90
CA VAL A 180 -10.35 9.00 6.60
C VAL A 180 -11.43 9.96 6.08
N GLY A 181 -12.02 9.62 4.94
CA GLY A 181 -13.00 10.43 4.22
C GLY A 181 -12.42 11.61 3.44
N LYS A 182 -11.10 11.72 3.33
CA LYS A 182 -10.43 12.82 2.62
C LYS A 182 -10.22 12.49 1.13
N GLU A 183 -10.63 13.41 0.27
CA GLU A 183 -10.49 13.31 -1.19
C GLU A 183 -9.08 13.69 -1.68
N LYS A 184 -8.75 13.30 -2.91
CA LYS A 184 -7.43 13.53 -3.52
C LYS A 184 -7.08 15.01 -3.70
N ASP A 185 -8.10 15.84 -3.92
CA ASP A 185 -7.98 17.28 -4.17
C ASP A 185 -8.35 18.11 -2.92
N ASP A 186 -8.51 17.47 -1.76
CA ASP A 186 -8.69 18.16 -0.48
C ASP A 186 -7.48 19.06 -0.22
N LYS A 187 -7.72 20.36 -0.17
CA LYS A 187 -6.69 21.38 0.00
C LYS A 187 -5.86 21.18 1.28
N GLU A 188 -6.48 20.75 2.38
CA GLU A 188 -5.77 20.52 3.64
C GLU A 188 -4.81 19.33 3.52
N VAL A 189 -5.22 18.27 2.81
CA VAL A 189 -4.35 17.12 2.52
C VAL A 189 -3.17 17.52 1.65
N LEU A 190 -3.41 18.31 0.60
CA LEU A 190 -2.35 18.80 -0.27
C LEU A 190 -1.35 19.67 0.50
N ASP A 191 -1.83 20.63 1.30
CA ASP A 191 -0.99 21.49 2.13
C ASP A 191 -0.18 20.67 3.15
N LYS A 192 -0.80 19.67 3.78
CA LYS A 192 -0.14 18.76 4.73
C LYS A 192 0.92 17.90 4.05
N SER A 193 0.63 17.38 2.87
CA SER A 193 1.57 16.59 2.06
C SER A 193 2.81 17.43 1.72
N ILE A 194 2.63 18.67 1.25
CA ILE A 194 3.73 19.59 0.97
C ILE A 194 4.56 19.87 2.23
N GLN A 195 3.90 20.13 3.37
CA GLN A 195 4.58 20.35 4.64
C GLN A 195 5.46 19.15 5.04
N LEU A 196 4.90 17.94 5.05
CA LEU A 196 5.62 16.71 5.43
C LEU A 196 6.76 16.42 4.46
N GLN A 197 6.54 16.60 3.16
CA GLN A 197 7.59 16.45 2.16
C GLN A 197 8.72 17.46 2.38
N LYS A 198 8.44 18.70 2.76
CA LYS A 198 9.46 19.70 3.09
C LYS A 198 10.27 19.29 4.32
N LEU A 199 9.62 18.77 5.36
CA LEU A 199 10.30 18.28 6.57
C LEU A 199 11.23 17.10 6.28
N GLY A 200 10.81 16.15 5.43
CA GLY A 200 11.61 14.99 5.07
C GLY A 200 12.71 15.23 4.02
N ALA A 201 12.73 16.39 3.37
CA ALA A 201 13.56 16.65 2.18
C ALA A 201 15.05 16.38 2.39
N LYS A 202 15.62 16.82 3.52
CA LYS A 202 17.04 16.65 3.84
C LYS A 202 17.44 15.18 3.97
N VAL A 203 16.57 14.36 4.58
CA VAL A 203 16.79 12.91 4.72
C VAL A 203 16.70 12.23 3.36
N ARG A 204 15.73 12.61 2.54
CA ARG A 204 15.57 12.10 1.17
C ARG A 204 16.78 12.42 0.29
N GLU A 205 17.24 13.67 0.29
CA GLU A 205 18.44 14.10 -0.44
C GLU A 205 19.69 13.30 -0.02
N LYS A 206 19.91 13.15 1.30
CA LYS A 206 21.02 12.36 1.83
C LYS A 206 20.98 10.91 1.36
N ASN A 207 19.81 10.27 1.38
CA ASN A 207 19.68 8.86 1.01
C ASN A 207 19.74 8.63 -0.51
N LEU A 208 19.29 9.58 -1.33
CA LEU A 208 19.50 9.55 -2.80
C LEU A 208 20.98 9.49 -3.14
N LEU A 209 21.81 10.33 -2.51
CA LEU A 209 23.25 10.34 -2.73
C LEU A 209 23.92 9.01 -2.35
N VAL A 210 23.36 8.26 -1.41
CA VAL A 210 23.86 6.91 -1.04
C VAL A 210 23.55 5.90 -2.13
N VAL A 211 22.39 6.00 -2.78
CA VAL A 211 22.00 5.10 -3.88
C VAL A 211 22.86 5.37 -5.12
N ASP A 212 23.06 6.64 -5.49
CA ASP A 212 23.81 7.01 -6.69
C ASP A 212 25.29 6.63 -6.62
N LYS A 213 25.92 6.71 -5.44
CA LYS A 213 27.32 6.28 -5.24
C LYS A 213 27.53 4.78 -5.43
N LYS A 214 26.47 3.96 -5.38
CA LYS A 214 26.54 2.51 -5.49
C LYS A 214 26.16 1.97 -6.88
N LYS A 215 25.67 2.80 -7.79
CA LYS A 215 25.49 2.37 -9.19
C LYS A 215 26.87 2.13 -9.81
N PRO A 216 27.11 0.97 -10.45
CA PRO A 216 28.40 0.70 -11.08
C PRO A 216 28.65 1.73 -12.18
N ILE A 217 29.84 2.35 -12.15
CA ILE A 217 30.32 3.16 -13.26
C ILE A 217 30.42 2.23 -14.47
N SER A 218 29.54 2.41 -15.46
CA SER A 218 29.68 1.81 -16.77
C SER A 218 31.11 2.04 -17.28
N SER A 219 31.82 0.94 -17.50
CA SER A 219 33.23 0.93 -17.88
C SER A 219 33.42 1.53 -19.28
N LYS A 220 33.66 2.84 -19.37
CA LYS A 220 34.40 3.42 -20.49
C LYS A 220 35.88 3.49 -20.09
N LYS A 221 36.72 2.72 -20.78
CA LYS A 221 38.19 2.70 -20.60
C LYS A 221 38.74 4.14 -20.60
N PRO A 222 39.66 4.50 -19.69
CA PRO A 222 40.25 5.84 -19.69
C PRO A 222 41.29 5.93 -20.80
N VAL A 223 41.09 6.88 -21.72
CA VAL A 223 42.19 7.43 -22.52
C VAL A 223 43.00 8.32 -21.58
N LYS A 224 44.30 8.03 -21.47
CA LYS A 224 45.26 8.85 -20.73
C LYS A 224 45.30 10.24 -21.38
N ASN A 225 45.06 11.28 -20.60
CA ASN A 225 45.72 12.56 -20.82
C ASN A 225 45.90 13.30 -19.49
N ASP A 226 47.04 13.97 -19.45
CA ASP A 226 47.73 14.55 -18.32
C ASP A 226 46.99 15.76 -17.70
N GLY A 227 47.25 16.00 -16.41
CA GLY A 227 47.20 17.34 -15.79
C GLY A 227 45.84 18.02 -15.53
N THR A 228 45.64 18.41 -14.27
CA THR A 228 44.64 19.36 -13.71
C THR A 228 43.19 18.89 -13.52
N ILE A 229 42.86 18.51 -12.28
CA ILE A 229 41.49 18.39 -11.77
C ILE A 229 40.99 19.79 -11.39
N THR A 230 40.15 20.39 -12.23
CA THR A 230 39.46 21.65 -11.93
C THR A 230 38.02 21.40 -11.47
N PHE A 231 37.54 22.30 -10.61
CA PHE A 231 36.26 22.39 -9.91
C PHE A 231 34.97 22.30 -10.78
N ALA A 232 35.06 22.00 -12.07
CA ALA A 232 33.94 21.96 -13.01
C ALA A 232 33.05 20.70 -12.88
N LYS A 233 33.58 19.56 -12.40
CA LYS A 233 32.81 18.30 -12.28
C LYS A 233 31.73 18.33 -11.19
N ALA A 234 31.96 19.04 -10.08
CA ALA A 234 30.98 19.15 -9.00
C ALA A 234 29.77 20.02 -9.37
N LYS A 235 29.98 21.02 -10.24
CA LYS A 235 28.91 21.88 -10.75
C LYS A 235 28.03 21.15 -11.75
N LYS A 236 28.64 20.38 -12.66
CA LYS A 236 27.91 19.61 -13.69
C LYS A 236 26.98 18.54 -13.10
N VAL A 237 27.42 17.82 -12.07
CA VAL A 237 26.56 16.83 -11.36
C VAL A 237 25.42 17.50 -10.61
N LYS A 238 25.62 18.71 -10.05
CA LYS A 238 24.56 19.48 -9.40
C LYS A 238 23.48 19.92 -10.40
N THR A 239 23.88 20.34 -11.60
CA THR A 239 22.97 20.76 -12.66
C THR A 239 22.17 19.58 -13.22
N GLU A 240 22.82 18.44 -13.50
CA GLU A 240 22.15 17.23 -14.03
C GLU A 240 21.14 16.62 -13.04
N VAL A 241 21.38 16.73 -11.72
CA VAL A 241 20.43 16.30 -10.68
C VAL A 241 19.25 17.26 -10.56
N GLN A 242 19.48 18.55 -10.74
CA GLN A 242 18.43 19.57 -10.73
C GLN A 242 17.53 19.45 -11.98
N GLU A 243 18.11 19.17 -13.13
CA GLU A 243 17.41 18.89 -14.40
C GLU A 243 16.55 17.62 -14.29
N ARG A 244 17.05 16.51 -13.74
CA ARG A 244 16.25 15.29 -13.55
C ARG A 244 15.11 15.43 -12.53
N ASN A 245 15.29 16.25 -11.51
CA ASN A 245 14.23 16.54 -10.54
C ASN A 245 13.14 17.42 -11.17
N LEU A 246 13.52 18.37 -12.02
CA LEU A 246 12.58 19.16 -12.82
C LEU A 246 11.87 18.26 -13.83
N GLU A 247 12.58 17.42 -14.59
CA GLU A 247 11.98 16.49 -15.55
C GLU A 247 10.96 15.54 -14.89
N ASN A 248 11.27 14.96 -13.72
CA ASN A 248 10.34 14.06 -13.01
C ASN A 248 9.13 14.80 -12.41
N GLN A 249 9.29 16.08 -12.04
CA GLN A 249 8.17 16.92 -11.58
C GLN A 249 7.32 17.41 -12.75
N GLU A 250 7.96 17.75 -13.88
CA GLU A 250 7.30 18.13 -15.12
C GLU A 250 6.55 16.95 -15.74
N THR A 251 7.11 15.74 -15.78
CA THR A 251 6.35 14.54 -16.23
C THR A 251 5.16 14.23 -15.32
N ALA A 252 5.31 14.44 -14.01
CA ALA A 252 4.20 14.29 -13.07
C ALA A 252 3.11 15.35 -13.32
N LEU A 253 3.48 16.61 -13.54
CA LEU A 253 2.54 17.69 -13.88
C LEU A 253 1.90 17.52 -15.27
N GLU A 254 2.67 17.10 -16.27
CA GLU A 254 2.21 16.88 -17.64
C GLU A 254 1.21 15.72 -17.70
N SER A 255 1.49 14.61 -16.99
CA SER A 255 0.53 13.51 -16.88
C SER A 255 -0.75 13.93 -16.14
N GLU A 256 -0.68 14.84 -15.17
CA GLU A 256 -1.86 15.43 -14.53
C GLU A 256 -2.64 16.41 -15.44
N LEU A 257 -1.96 17.13 -16.34
CA LEU A 257 -2.60 18.01 -17.32
C LEU A 257 -3.28 17.22 -18.45
N GLU A 258 -2.64 16.18 -18.98
CA GLU A 258 -3.23 15.30 -19.99
C GLU A 258 -4.50 14.60 -19.46
N LEU A 259 -4.49 14.17 -18.18
CA LEU A 259 -5.67 13.60 -17.53
C LEU A 259 -6.82 14.61 -17.34
N LYS A 260 -6.51 15.90 -17.15
CA LYS A 260 -7.52 16.96 -17.06
C LYS A 260 -8.14 17.29 -18.42
N ASP A 261 -7.34 17.29 -19.49
CA ASP A 261 -7.84 17.51 -20.85
C ASP A 261 -8.67 16.33 -21.36
N GLU A 262 -8.31 15.09 -21.01
CA GLU A 262 -9.09 13.90 -21.35
C GLU A 262 -10.44 13.88 -20.61
N GLN A 263 -10.46 14.23 -19.31
CA GLN A 263 -11.70 14.38 -18.53
C GLN A 263 -12.59 15.53 -19.02
N ALA A 264 -12.00 16.68 -19.40
CA ALA A 264 -12.75 17.79 -19.98
C ALA A 264 -13.37 17.45 -21.35
N THR A 265 -12.76 16.53 -22.09
CA THR A 265 -13.27 16.03 -23.38
C THR A 265 -14.44 15.06 -23.19
N ILE A 266 -14.38 14.22 -22.15
CA ILE A 266 -15.46 13.29 -21.78
C ILE A 266 -16.71 14.06 -21.28
N VAL A 267 -16.53 15.07 -20.42
CA VAL A 267 -17.64 15.90 -19.93
C VAL A 267 -18.31 16.70 -21.06
N LYS A 268 -17.56 17.11 -22.08
CA LYS A 268 -18.12 17.77 -23.28
C LYS A 268 -18.82 16.81 -24.24
N ALA A 269 -18.47 15.52 -24.23
CA ALA A 269 -19.16 14.49 -25.00
C ALA A 269 -20.50 14.11 -24.35
N GLU A 270 -20.53 14.02 -23.01
CA GLU A 270 -21.75 13.70 -22.26
C GLU A 270 -22.76 14.86 -22.22
N ALA A 271 -22.29 16.11 -22.34
CA ALA A 271 -23.16 17.30 -22.46
C ALA A 271 -23.83 17.46 -23.84
N LYS A 272 -23.51 16.62 -24.84
CA LYS A 272 -24.14 16.64 -26.17
C LYS A 272 -25.30 15.67 -26.34
N ASP A 273 -25.48 14.72 -25.43
CA ASP A 273 -26.59 13.74 -25.44
C ASP A 273 -27.51 13.91 -24.20
N GLY A 274 -27.94 15.15 -23.94
CA GLY A 274 -29.03 15.42 -23.01
C GLY A 274 -30.40 15.21 -23.68
N PRO A 275 -31.42 14.68 -22.98
CA PRO A 275 -32.74 14.44 -23.57
C PRO A 275 -33.50 15.75 -23.77
N ASP A 276 -34.09 15.93 -24.95
CA ASP A 276 -35.03 17.02 -25.27
C ASP A 276 -36.28 16.93 -24.38
N PRO A 277 -36.84 18.07 -23.90
CA PRO A 277 -38.09 18.07 -23.16
C PRO A 277 -39.32 18.28 -24.06
N GLU A 278 -40.40 17.56 -23.69
CA GLU A 278 -41.83 17.76 -24.03
C GLU A 278 -42.34 17.54 -25.46
N VAL A 279 -43.20 16.51 -25.64
CA VAL A 279 -44.51 16.63 -26.32
C VAL A 279 -45.54 15.65 -25.74
N ASP A 280 -46.53 16.23 -25.05
CA ASP A 280 -48.00 16.03 -25.06
C ASP A 280 -48.68 14.64 -24.94
N GLN A 281 -49.74 14.62 -24.13
CA GLN A 281 -50.74 13.56 -23.97
C GLN A 281 -51.85 13.71 -25.04
N THR A 282 -52.29 12.63 -25.67
CA THR A 282 -53.72 12.33 -25.93
C THR A 282 -53.92 10.97 -26.64
N ASP A 283 -55.04 10.32 -26.28
CA ASP A 283 -55.49 8.96 -26.59
C ASP A 283 -55.63 8.59 -28.07
N VAL A 284 -55.33 7.33 -28.45
CA VAL A 284 -56.19 6.51 -29.34
C VAL A 284 -56.08 5.00 -29.01
N ALA A 285 -57.22 4.32 -29.08
CA ALA A 285 -57.57 2.98 -28.62
C ALA A 285 -56.94 1.75 -29.33
N ALA A 286 -56.83 0.68 -28.53
CA ALA A 286 -57.09 -0.77 -28.77
C ALA A 286 -56.95 -1.37 -30.18
N ILE A 287 -56.21 -2.49 -30.32
CA ILE A 287 -56.70 -3.85 -30.72
C ILE A 287 -55.63 -4.92 -30.36
N GLY A 288 -56.05 -6.11 -29.91
CA GLY A 288 -55.41 -7.37 -30.32
C GLY A 288 -54.81 -8.29 -29.24
N ALA A 289 -55.58 -9.30 -28.84
CA ALA A 289 -55.24 -10.34 -27.87
C ALA A 289 -54.22 -11.39 -28.36
N ALA A 290 -53.41 -11.92 -27.44
CA ALA A 290 -53.03 -13.34 -27.41
C ALA A 290 -52.59 -13.78 -26.00
N SER A 291 -53.04 -14.98 -25.64
CA SER A 291 -53.09 -15.71 -24.37
C SER A 291 -51.78 -16.35 -23.86
N VAL A 292 -51.54 -16.21 -22.54
CA VAL A 292 -51.02 -17.14 -21.45
C VAL A 292 -50.23 -18.43 -21.79
N PRO A 293 -49.33 -18.96 -20.90
CA PRO A 293 -49.55 -19.10 -19.45
C PRO A 293 -48.41 -18.77 -18.45
N GLU A 294 -48.86 -18.48 -17.24
CA GLU A 294 -48.13 -18.39 -15.97
C GLU A 294 -47.48 -19.72 -15.56
N LEU A 295 -46.32 -19.62 -14.91
CA LEU A 295 -45.81 -20.63 -13.99
C LEU A 295 -45.53 -19.98 -12.64
N SER A 296 -46.25 -20.50 -11.65
CA SER A 296 -46.21 -20.22 -10.21
C SER A 296 -44.83 -20.44 -9.58
N VAL A 297 -44.44 -19.55 -8.67
CA VAL A 297 -43.47 -19.88 -7.62
C VAL A 297 -44.06 -19.41 -6.29
N ASP A 298 -44.33 -20.38 -5.42
CA ASP A 298 -44.91 -20.19 -4.10
C ASP A 298 -44.00 -19.43 -3.14
N ASP A 299 -44.66 -18.60 -2.34
CA ASP A 299 -44.17 -17.95 -1.13
C ASP A 299 -43.65 -18.96 -0.09
N ASN A 300 -42.52 -18.63 0.54
CA ASN A 300 -42.36 -18.97 1.95
C ASN A 300 -41.65 -17.88 2.76
N LYS A 301 -42.41 -17.40 3.75
CA LYS A 301 -42.08 -16.45 4.82
C LYS A 301 -40.72 -16.70 5.48
N LEU A 302 -40.00 -15.62 5.78
CA LEU A 302 -39.28 -15.54 7.06
C LEU A 302 -39.31 -14.13 7.66
N THR A 303 -40.05 -14.03 8.76
CA THR A 303 -40.17 -12.88 9.64
C THR A 303 -38.93 -12.70 10.52
N SER A 304 -38.46 -11.45 10.60
CA SER A 304 -37.83 -10.74 11.74
C SER A 304 -37.05 -11.53 12.81
N ARG A 305 -35.80 -11.12 13.08
CA ARG A 305 -35.26 -10.99 14.45
C ARG A 305 -34.03 -10.06 14.49
N LYS A 306 -34.24 -8.84 14.98
CA LYS A 306 -33.19 -7.98 15.55
C LYS A 306 -32.55 -8.72 16.73
N ARG A 307 -31.23 -8.92 16.72
CA ARG A 307 -30.50 -9.51 17.85
C ARG A 307 -29.85 -8.38 18.65
N ALA A 308 -30.36 -8.19 19.87
CA ALA A 308 -29.83 -7.27 20.86
C ALA A 308 -28.45 -7.70 21.34
N THR A 309 -27.54 -6.73 21.39
CA THR A 309 -26.24 -6.78 22.07
C THR A 309 -26.46 -6.93 23.58
N ARG A 310 -25.98 -8.03 24.17
CA ARG A 310 -25.93 -8.23 25.62
C ARG A 310 -24.50 -8.00 26.09
N VAL A 311 -24.27 -6.86 26.72
CA VAL A 311 -23.06 -6.56 27.48
C VAL A 311 -23.08 -7.43 28.75
N SER A 312 -22.07 -8.28 28.94
CA SER A 312 -21.84 -8.98 30.21
C SER A 312 -20.77 -8.24 31.01
N THR A 313 -21.21 -7.56 32.07
CA THR A 313 -20.32 -7.04 33.11
C THR A 313 -19.93 -8.16 34.05
N SER A 314 -18.70 -8.64 33.98
CA SER A 314 -18.11 -9.54 34.97
C SER A 314 -17.47 -8.71 36.10
N THR A 315 -18.17 -8.56 37.22
CA THR A 315 -17.61 -8.03 38.46
C THR A 315 -16.71 -9.08 39.13
N ARG A 316 -15.40 -8.87 39.07
CA ARG A 316 -14.39 -9.65 39.81
C ARG A 316 -14.27 -9.10 41.24
N LYS A 317 -14.86 -9.81 42.21
CA LYS A 317 -14.63 -9.53 43.65
C LYS A 317 -13.20 -9.91 44.04
N THR A 318 -12.37 -8.92 44.37
CA THR A 318 -11.07 -9.12 45.01
C THR A 318 -11.27 -9.41 46.49
N LYS A 319 -10.80 -10.58 46.95
CA LYS A 319 -10.82 -11.00 48.36
C LYS A 319 -9.50 -10.56 48.99
N VAL A 320 -9.53 -9.49 49.79
CA VAL A 320 -8.38 -9.01 50.57
C VAL A 320 -8.09 -10.02 51.69
N ARG A 321 -6.85 -10.52 51.73
CA ARG A 321 -6.32 -11.41 52.78
C ARG A 321 -5.73 -10.52 53.90
N LYS A 322 -6.26 -10.61 55.12
CA LYS A 322 -5.63 -10.01 56.31
C LYS A 322 -4.36 -10.80 56.68
N PRO A 323 -3.28 -10.15 57.13
CA PRO A 323 -2.14 -10.84 57.70
C PRO A 323 -2.47 -11.32 59.12
N SER A 324 -2.01 -12.52 59.45
CA SER A 324 -2.06 -13.12 60.78
C SER A 324 -0.75 -12.89 61.51
N ALA A 325 -0.88 -12.43 62.76
CA ALA A 325 0.08 -12.39 63.88
C ALA A 325 1.43 -11.72 63.63
#